data_AF-A0A418MB93-F1
#
_entry.id   AF-A0A418MB93-F1
#
_cell.length_a   1.000
_cell.length_b   1.000
_cell.length_c   1.000
_cell.angle_alpha   90.00
_cell.angle_beta   90.00
_cell.angle_gamma   90.00
#
_symmetry.space_group_name_H-M   'P 1'
#
loop_
_entity.id
_entity.type
_entity.pdbx_description
1 polymer ?
#
loop_
_entity_poly.entity_id
_entity_poly.type
_entity_poly.pdbx_seq_one_letter_code
_entity_poly.pdbx_strand_id
1 'polypeptide(L)'
;MDLLQALTALPELVKDFRQVRSDLKEIKSRVDAHPDILSVQAIVERSGFSQNVVRGWINDGRRIPGTTRVEKLKIIDGISDGSHRVRWQEWQRWLSLFPDIQA
;
A
#
# COMPACT_ATOMS: atom_id res chain seq x y z
N MET A 1 -3.71 38.65 30.55
CA MET A 1 -3.92 37.99 29.26
C MET A 1 -5.17 37.15 29.37
N ASP A 2 -6.13 37.48 28.54
CA ASP A 2 -7.57 37.42 28.84
C ASP A 2 -8.17 36.08 28.39
N LEU A 3 -8.90 35.37 29.27
CA LEU A 3 -9.64 34.15 28.93
C LEU A 3 -10.66 34.41 27.81
N LEU A 4 -11.10 35.67 27.63
CA LEU A 4 -11.95 36.10 26.54
C LEU A 4 -11.27 36.07 25.17
N GLN A 5 -9.94 36.30 25.10
CA GLN A 5 -9.18 36.18 23.84
C GLN A 5 -8.95 34.71 23.43
N ALA A 6 -8.85 33.81 24.40
CA ALA A 6 -8.73 32.38 24.11
C ALA A 6 -10.04 31.80 23.53
N LEU A 7 -11.20 32.30 23.98
CA LEU A 7 -12.51 31.87 23.50
C LEU A 7 -12.83 32.38 22.08
N THR A 8 -12.35 33.57 21.70
CA THR A 8 -12.55 34.12 20.34
C THR A 8 -11.67 33.48 19.28
N ALA A 9 -10.58 32.81 19.67
CA ALA A 9 -9.70 32.04 18.77
C ALA A 9 -10.18 30.59 18.54
N LEU A 10 -11.09 30.07 19.37
CA LEU A 10 -11.65 28.72 19.22
C LEU A 10 -12.33 28.46 17.86
N PRO A 11 -13.10 29.38 17.27
CA PRO A 11 -13.74 29.15 15.98
C PRO A 11 -12.73 28.96 14.85
N GLU A 12 -11.62 29.70 14.87
CA GLU A 12 -10.56 29.60 13.86
C GLU A 12 -9.76 28.30 14.01
N LEU A 13 -9.41 27.91 15.25
CA LEU A 13 -8.80 26.60 15.52
C LEU A 13 -9.67 25.41 15.08
N VAL A 14 -10.99 25.51 15.24
CA VAL A 14 -11.95 24.48 14.80
C VAL A 14 -12.08 24.44 13.28
N LYS A 15 -11.99 25.59 12.59
CA LYS A 15 -11.94 25.66 11.13
C LYS A 15 -10.65 25.00 10.62
N ASP A 16 -9.51 25.33 11.21
CA ASP A 16 -8.21 24.74 10.85
C ASP A 16 -8.20 23.22 11.05
N PHE A 17 -8.79 22.71 12.15
CA PHE A 17 -8.87 21.27 12.38
C PHE A 17 -9.77 20.54 11.38
N ARG A 18 -10.86 21.18 10.94
CA ARG A 18 -11.73 20.64 9.88
C ARG A 18 -11.03 20.67 8.52
N GLN A 19 -10.28 21.74 8.24
CA GLN A 19 -9.49 21.87 7.02
C GLN A 19 -8.39 20.81 6.99
N VAL A 20 -7.61 20.65 8.07
CA VAL A 20 -6.59 19.59 8.20
C VAL A 20 -7.20 18.19 8.08
N ARG A 21 -8.39 17.93 8.64
CA ARG A 21 -9.08 16.64 8.40
C ARG A 21 -9.53 16.47 6.96
N SER A 22 -9.98 17.54 6.31
CA SER A 22 -10.39 17.52 4.90
C SER A 22 -9.18 17.28 4.00
N ASP A 23 -8.09 17.99 4.22
CA ASP A 23 -6.84 17.88 3.48
C ASP A 23 -6.20 16.50 3.72
N LEU A 24 -6.24 15.96 4.95
CA LEU A 24 -5.84 14.57 5.22
C LEU A 24 -6.73 13.57 4.50
N LYS A 25 -8.03 13.84 4.36
CA LYS A 25 -8.96 12.97 3.63
C LYS A 25 -8.75 13.06 2.11
N GLU A 26 -8.34 14.22 1.60
CA GLU A 26 -8.02 14.45 0.19
C GLU A 26 -6.64 13.89 -0.18
N ILE A 27 -5.66 13.99 0.73
CA ILE A 27 -4.39 13.25 0.64
C ILE A 27 -4.69 11.75 0.69
N LYS A 28 -5.57 11.30 1.60
CA LYS A 28 -5.96 9.90 1.70
C LYS A 28 -6.70 9.41 0.45
N SER A 29 -7.53 10.22 -0.20
CA SER A 29 -8.20 9.84 -1.45
C SER A 29 -7.29 9.90 -2.68
N ARG A 30 -6.22 10.71 -2.66
CA ARG A 30 -5.11 10.62 -3.63
C ARG A 30 -4.18 9.44 -3.37
N VAL A 31 -4.12 8.97 -2.12
CA VAL A 31 -3.34 7.80 -1.66
C VAL A 31 -4.15 6.51 -1.67
N ASP A 32 -5.48 6.60 -1.78
CA ASP A 32 -6.38 5.48 -1.94
C ASP A 32 -6.03 4.82 -3.27
N ALA A 33 -5.30 3.72 -3.11
CA ALA A 33 -4.93 2.84 -4.18
C ALA A 33 -6.20 2.49 -4.95
N HIS A 34 -6.14 2.52 -6.28
CA HIS A 34 -7.11 1.78 -7.09
C HIS A 34 -7.38 0.44 -6.39
N PRO A 35 -8.63 -0.04 -6.27
CA PRO A 35 -8.93 -1.31 -5.60
C PRO A 35 -8.10 -2.48 -6.16
N ASP A 36 -7.58 -2.30 -7.38
CA ASP A 36 -6.70 -3.19 -8.10
C ASP A 36 -5.20 -2.97 -7.84
N ILE A 37 -4.77 -2.12 -6.90
CA ILE A 37 -3.37 -1.85 -6.59
C ILE A 37 -3.13 -2.12 -5.11
N LEU A 38 -2.24 -3.05 -4.81
CA LEU A 38 -1.83 -3.40 -3.46
C LEU A 38 -0.45 -2.85 -3.15
N SER A 39 -0.27 -2.35 -1.92
CA SER A 39 1.06 -2.23 -1.32
C SER A 39 1.58 -3.60 -0.87
N VAL A 40 2.89 -3.72 -0.67
CA VAL A 40 3.47 -4.95 -0.07
C VAL A 40 2.83 -5.26 1.29
N GLN A 41 2.55 -4.24 2.10
CA GLN A 41 1.92 -4.43 3.39
C GLN A 41 0.49 -4.99 3.24
N ALA A 42 -0.28 -4.50 2.27
CA ALA A 42 -1.61 -5.03 1.99
C ALA A 42 -1.57 -6.49 1.50
N ILE A 43 -0.53 -6.88 0.77
CA ILE A 43 -0.32 -8.29 0.39
C ILE A 43 -0.06 -9.14 1.63
N VAL A 44 0.89 -8.72 2.48
CA VAL A 44 1.26 -9.39 3.74
C VAL A 44 0.04 -9.63 4.63
N GLU A 45 -0.79 -8.61 4.84
CA GLU A 45 -1.99 -8.70 5.67
C GLU A 45 -3.03 -9.67 5.11
N ARG A 46 -3.16 -9.77 3.78
CA ARG A 46 -4.16 -10.63 3.13
C ARG A 46 -3.70 -12.07 2.95
N SER A 47 -2.42 -12.29 2.70
CA SER A 47 -1.88 -13.59 2.34
C SER A 47 -1.20 -14.32 3.49
N GLY A 48 -0.92 -13.62 4.60
CA GLY A 48 -0.17 -14.18 5.74
C GLY A 48 1.32 -14.42 5.47
N PHE A 49 1.83 -13.98 4.32
CA PHE A 49 3.27 -14.09 4.00
C PHE A 49 4.05 -12.98 4.67
N SER A 50 5.29 -13.25 5.08
CA SER A 50 6.14 -12.21 5.66
C SER A 50 6.56 -11.17 4.62
N GLN A 51 6.79 -9.94 5.08
CA GLN A 51 7.22 -8.84 4.22
C GLN A 51 8.52 -9.15 3.46
N ASN A 52 9.45 -9.88 4.09
CA ASN A 52 10.70 -10.28 3.46
C ASN A 52 10.49 -11.25 2.32
N VAL A 53 9.56 -12.19 2.47
CA VAL A 53 9.20 -13.16 1.43
C VAL A 53 8.60 -12.45 0.22
N VAL A 54 7.64 -11.54 0.45
CA VAL A 54 7.02 -10.76 -0.64
C VAL A 54 8.05 -9.86 -1.35
N ARG A 55 8.95 -9.21 -0.59
CA ARG A 55 10.06 -8.42 -1.17
C ARG A 55 11.03 -9.29 -1.97
N GLY A 56 11.33 -10.50 -1.51
CA GLY A 56 12.14 -11.47 -2.25
C GLY A 56 11.50 -11.84 -3.59
N TRP A 57 10.17 -12.04 -3.64
CA TRP A 57 9.47 -12.31 -4.91
C TRP A 57 9.50 -11.14 -5.89
N ILE A 58 9.54 -9.91 -5.38
CA ILE A 58 9.65 -8.70 -6.21
C ILE A 58 11.08 -8.55 -6.76
N ASN A 59 12.08 -8.65 -5.88
CA ASN A 59 13.48 -8.37 -6.22
C ASN A 59 14.16 -9.53 -6.94
N ASP A 60 14.03 -10.74 -6.40
CA ASP A 60 14.77 -11.92 -6.80
C ASP A 60 13.88 -12.89 -7.60
N GLY A 61 12.58 -12.88 -7.31
CA GLY A 61 11.61 -13.80 -7.90
C GLY A 61 11.55 -15.14 -7.20
N ARG A 62 10.68 -16.01 -7.71
CA ARG A 62 10.55 -17.39 -7.23
C ARG A 62 10.63 -18.36 -8.39
N ARG A 63 11.25 -19.51 -8.17
CA ARG A 63 11.30 -20.60 -9.14
C ARG A 63 9.95 -21.28 -9.26
N ILE A 64 9.41 -21.38 -10.48
CA ILE A 64 8.13 -22.05 -10.75
C ILE A 64 8.33 -23.57 -10.57
N PRO A 65 7.52 -24.24 -9.73
CA PRO A 65 7.59 -25.68 -9.52
C PRO A 65 7.55 -26.46 -10.85
N GLY A 66 8.39 -27.48 -10.97
CA GLY A 66 8.48 -28.29 -12.19
C GLY A 66 9.19 -27.64 -13.38
N THR A 67 9.73 -26.42 -13.22
CA THR A 67 10.50 -25.74 -14.29
C THR A 67 11.85 -25.22 -13.80
N THR A 68 12.69 -24.76 -14.72
CA THR A 68 13.93 -24.01 -14.42
C THR A 68 13.72 -22.49 -14.39
N ARG A 69 12.48 -22.03 -14.62
CA ARG A 69 12.17 -20.61 -14.78
C ARG A 69 11.96 -19.94 -13.43
N VAL A 70 12.46 -18.71 -13.30
CA VAL A 70 12.23 -17.82 -12.17
C VAL A 70 11.29 -16.71 -12.62
N GLU A 71 10.19 -16.51 -11.90
CA GLU A 71 9.21 -15.46 -12.17
C GLU A 71 9.24 -14.42 -11.04
N LYS A 72 9.44 -13.16 -11.40
CA LYS A 72 9.37 -12.02 -10.47
C LYS A 72 7.95 -11.49 -10.40
N LEU A 73 7.53 -11.06 -9.21
CA LEU A 73 6.27 -10.37 -9.01
C LEU A 73 6.38 -8.96 -9.61
N LYS A 74 5.61 -8.68 -10.66
CA LYS A 74 5.72 -7.38 -11.35
C LYS A 74 5.10 -6.28 -10.50
N ILE A 75 5.86 -5.20 -10.36
CA ILE A 75 5.42 -3.98 -9.72
C ILE A 75 4.97 -2.97 -10.77
N ILE A 76 4.07 -2.08 -10.37
CA ILE A 76 3.76 -0.88 -11.13
C ILE A 76 4.90 0.10 -10.84
N ASP A 77 5.80 0.22 -11.80
CA ASP A 77 6.95 1.12 -11.68
C ASP A 77 6.47 2.58 -11.73
N GLY A 78 7.00 3.44 -10.86
CA GLY A 78 6.62 4.85 -10.86
C GLY A 78 6.89 5.67 -9.60
N ILE A 79 7.44 5.10 -8.53
CA ILE A 79 7.89 5.93 -7.39
C ILE A 79 9.22 5.37 -6.89
N SER A 80 10.31 6.05 -7.24
CA SER A 80 11.67 5.85 -6.73
C SER A 80 11.82 6.06 -5.21
N ASP A 81 10.71 6.17 -4.47
CA ASP A 81 10.65 6.64 -3.08
C ASP A 81 9.81 5.71 -2.17
N GLY A 82 10.03 4.40 -2.30
CA GLY A 82 10.01 3.53 -1.12
C GLY A 82 8.81 2.61 -0.89
N SER A 83 7.86 2.47 -1.83
CA SER A 83 6.78 1.48 -1.66
C SER A 83 6.44 0.75 -2.96
N HIS A 84 6.84 -0.52 -3.06
CA HIS A 84 6.42 -1.41 -4.15
C HIS A 84 4.89 -1.49 -4.20
N ARG A 85 4.32 -1.18 -5.38
CA ARG A 85 2.90 -1.30 -5.68
C ARG A 85 2.69 -2.42 -6.69
N VAL A 86 1.73 -3.30 -6.45
CA VAL A 86 1.48 -4.50 -7.25
C VAL A 86 0.02 -4.48 -7.69
N ARG A 87 -0.27 -4.77 -8.96
CA ARG A 87 -1.67 -4.91 -9.39
C ARG A 87 -2.28 -6.17 -8.79
N TRP A 88 -3.52 -6.12 -8.30
CA TRP A 88 -4.23 -7.28 -7.77
C TRP A 88 -4.33 -8.42 -8.78
N GLN A 89 -4.64 -8.11 -10.03
CA GLN A 89 -4.66 -9.10 -11.11
C GLN A 89 -3.29 -9.73 -11.35
N GLU A 90 -2.21 -8.95 -11.24
CA GLU A 90 -0.84 -9.45 -11.36
C GLU A 90 -0.48 -10.35 -10.19
N TRP A 91 -0.91 -10.00 -8.98
CA TRP A 91 -0.76 -10.84 -7.80
C TRP A 91 -1.48 -12.18 -7.97
N GLN A 92 -2.74 -12.18 -8.43
CA GLN A 92 -3.50 -13.41 -8.70
C GLN A 92 -2.86 -14.25 -9.81
N ARG A 93 -2.44 -13.62 -10.92
CA ARG A 93 -1.73 -14.29 -12.01
C ARG A 93 -0.44 -14.92 -11.49
N TRP A 94 0.35 -14.19 -10.71
CA TRP A 94 1.61 -14.69 -10.17
C TRP A 94 1.36 -15.87 -9.23
N LEU A 95 0.41 -15.77 -8.29
CA LEU A 95 0.03 -16.89 -7.41
C LEU A 95 -0.44 -18.13 -8.16
N SER A 96 -1.10 -18.00 -9.32
CA SER A 96 -1.53 -19.16 -10.12
C SER A 96 -0.36 -20.02 -10.63
N LEU A 97 0.85 -19.47 -10.66
CA LEU A 97 2.07 -20.20 -11.06
C LEU A 97 2.65 -21.04 -9.91
N PHE A 98 2.21 -20.80 -8.68
CA PHE A 98 2.77 -21.42 -7.46
C PHE A 98 1.65 -22.08 -6.65
N PRO A 99 1.13 -23.24 -7.12
CA PRO A 99 0.10 -23.98 -6.39
C PRO A 99 0.57 -24.47 -5.01
N ASP A 100 1.87 -24.54 -4.79
CA ASP A 100 2.50 -24.94 -3.52
C ASP A 100 2.35 -23.93 -2.39
N ILE A 101 1.92 -22.69 -2.69
CA ILE A 101 1.73 -21.63 -1.69
C ILE A 101 0.33 -21.01 -1.72
N GLN A 102 -0.60 -21.62 -2.44
CA GLN A 102 -2.00 -21.21 -2.37
C GLN A 102 -2.57 -21.76 -1.05
N ALA A 103 -2.83 -20.85 -0.11
CA ALA A 103 -3.52 -21.14 1.16
C ALA A 103 -5.03 -21.24 0.93
#